data_AF-A0A6N2DS55-F1
#
_entry.id   AF-A0A6N2DS55-F1
#
_cell.length_a   1.000
_cell.length_b   1.000
_cell.length_c   1.000
_cell.angle_alpha   90.00
_cell.angle_beta   90.00
_cell.angle_gamma   90.00
#
_symmetry.space_group_name_H-M   'P 1'
#
loop_
_entity.id
_entity.type
_entity.pdbx_description
1 polymer ?
#
loop_
_entity_poly.entity_id
_entity_poly.type
_entity_poly.pdbx_seq_one_letter_code
_entity_poly.pdbx_strand_id
1 'polypeptide(L)'
;MNGSVSSRQAAETAGGMPVSELDAHWQELLTVALLGTDRRDPPSPLVGPVGDVVTDAVRHEPSARMLADVATCAAVRRAAFLPGPPADRLAPPAHDPRPICPPEAVTTWRDLTDHWPVLVDEWVLTVLHRGWRLPADVTVALLADSGRDPVRRARVVRAAGPVAEWVLDHLPSLRTGGVAGGGSGGGRRVDRATPSDAEVLSLPPLVVPPDLEPLLAADALTFSRRLLPGFHEGRFGASHRPVLVHLFARCRVEVLPVAAEGLAAVDPSSPSSGLAHVLADLVRARTRLHTTLA
;
A
#
# COMPACT_ATOMS: atom_id res chain seq x y z
N MET A 1 6.00 53.36 -17.87
CA MET A 1 5.44 52.35 -16.95
C MET A 1 6.62 51.60 -16.30
N ASN A 2 7.19 52.17 -15.23
CA ASN A 2 8.36 51.64 -14.52
C ASN A 2 8.02 51.58 -13.02
N GLY A 3 7.38 50.50 -12.57
CA GLY A 3 6.83 50.41 -11.20
C GLY A 3 7.06 49.08 -10.47
N SER A 4 7.84 48.13 -11.00
CA SER A 4 8.00 46.80 -10.38
C SER A 4 9.42 46.46 -9.93
N VAL A 5 10.37 47.39 -9.99
CA VAL A 5 11.74 47.19 -9.48
C VAL A 5 11.89 47.72 -8.04
N SER A 6 10.99 48.59 -7.58
CA SER A 6 11.15 49.32 -6.31
C SER A 6 10.82 48.51 -5.04
N SER A 7 10.10 47.39 -5.16
CA SER A 7 9.66 46.59 -4.01
C SER A 7 10.63 45.47 -3.61
N ARG A 8 11.57 45.07 -4.48
CA ARG A 8 12.70 44.18 -4.08
C ARG A 8 13.83 44.97 -3.41
N GLN A 9 14.10 46.18 -3.88
CA GLN A 9 15.17 47.03 -3.35
C GLN A 9 14.81 47.66 -1.98
N ALA A 10 13.52 47.88 -1.70
CA ALA A 10 13.07 48.38 -0.40
C ALA A 10 13.10 47.33 0.72
N ALA A 11 13.18 46.03 0.38
CA ALA A 11 13.35 44.95 1.35
C ALA A 11 14.82 44.71 1.72
N GLU A 12 15.77 45.09 0.85
CA GLU A 12 17.22 44.97 1.10
C GLU A 12 17.76 46.03 2.06
N THR A 13 17.01 47.10 2.36
CA THR A 13 17.46 48.19 3.23
C THR A 13 16.97 48.09 4.68
N ALA A 14 16.25 47.04 5.04
CA ALA A 14 15.79 46.77 6.41
C ALA A 14 16.71 45.77 7.12
N GLY A 15 17.97 46.16 7.39
CA GLY A 15 18.84 45.50 8.39
C GLY A 15 19.01 43.98 8.28
N GLY A 16 18.80 43.39 7.10
CA GLY A 16 18.99 41.97 6.86
C GLY A 16 20.45 41.66 6.57
N MET A 17 21.05 40.75 7.33
CA MET A 17 22.37 40.21 7.05
C MET A 17 22.40 39.63 5.62
N PRO A 18 23.35 40.03 4.76
CA PRO A 18 23.39 39.55 3.38
C PRO A 18 23.69 38.03 3.38
N VAL A 19 22.94 37.29 2.55
CA VAL A 19 23.02 35.82 2.45
C VAL A 19 24.45 35.33 2.18
N SER A 20 25.25 36.12 1.45
CA SER A 20 26.66 35.84 1.17
C SER A 20 27.56 35.85 2.41
N GLU A 21 27.26 36.70 3.41
CA GLU A 21 28.02 36.73 4.67
C GLU A 21 27.68 35.52 5.55
N LEU A 22 26.40 35.14 5.60
CA LEU A 22 25.96 33.93 6.30
C LEU A 22 26.56 32.66 5.67
N ASP A 23 26.65 32.61 4.34
CA ASP A 23 27.27 31.49 3.62
C ASP A 23 28.78 31.42 3.88
N ALA A 24 29.49 32.55 3.87
CA ALA A 24 30.93 32.59 4.16
C ALA A 24 31.22 32.13 5.60
N HIS A 25 30.46 32.64 6.57
CA HIS A 25 30.58 32.25 7.99
C HIS A 25 30.26 30.77 8.21
N TRP A 26 29.24 30.25 7.53
CA TRP A 26 28.90 28.83 7.58
C TRP A 26 30.05 27.94 7.08
N GLN A 27 30.71 28.31 5.98
CA GLN A 27 31.87 27.56 5.48
C GLN A 27 33.05 27.60 6.47
N GLU A 28 33.25 28.73 7.15
CA GLU A 28 34.28 28.83 8.19
C GLU A 28 33.96 27.96 9.40
N LEU A 29 32.71 27.96 9.88
CA LEU A 29 32.24 27.07 10.95
C LEU A 29 32.44 25.59 10.59
N LEU A 30 32.08 25.18 9.36
CA LEU A 30 32.33 23.80 8.90
C LEU A 30 33.82 23.46 8.86
N THR A 31 34.66 24.40 8.43
CA THR A 31 36.12 24.21 8.39
C THR A 31 36.68 23.99 9.79
N VAL A 32 36.25 24.79 10.78
CA VAL A 32 36.66 24.58 12.18
C VAL A 32 36.10 23.26 12.72
N ALA A 33 34.90 22.86 12.32
CA ALA A 33 34.29 21.60 12.75
C ALA A 33 35.14 20.40 12.36
N LEU A 34 35.62 20.41 11.12
CA LEU A 34 36.44 19.35 10.55
C LEU A 34 37.85 19.31 11.15
N LEU A 35 38.38 20.46 11.57
CA LEU A 35 39.70 20.55 12.20
C LEU A 35 39.68 20.27 13.71
N GLY A 36 38.53 20.47 14.35
CA GLY A 36 38.32 20.35 15.79
C GLY A 36 38.62 21.65 16.53
N THR A 37 37.78 21.99 17.52
CA THR A 37 37.90 23.23 18.31
C THR A 37 39.15 23.29 19.18
N ASP A 38 39.80 22.14 19.44
CA ASP A 38 41.06 22.08 20.18
C ASP A 38 42.26 22.54 19.34
N ARG A 39 42.14 22.48 18.00
CA ARG A 39 43.22 22.84 17.05
C ARG A 39 43.02 24.21 16.43
N ARG A 40 41.78 24.69 16.36
CA ARG A 40 41.44 26.00 15.83
C ARG A 40 40.25 26.56 16.59
N ASP A 41 40.40 27.78 17.10
CA ASP A 41 39.28 28.47 17.72
C ASP A 41 38.15 28.71 16.71
N PRO A 42 36.88 28.57 17.12
CA PRO A 42 35.74 28.96 16.29
C PRO A 42 35.82 30.43 15.91
N PRO A 43 35.37 30.79 14.68
CA PRO A 43 35.29 32.20 14.28
C PRO A 43 34.44 33.00 15.27
N SER A 44 34.70 34.30 15.33
CA SER A 44 33.85 35.21 16.09
C SER A 44 32.43 35.18 15.53
N PRO A 45 31.38 35.18 16.38
CA PRO A 45 30.01 35.20 15.91
C PRO A 45 29.75 36.41 15.01
N LEU A 46 28.91 36.23 13.99
CA LEU A 46 28.51 37.33 13.09
C LEU A 46 27.82 38.46 13.86
N VAL A 47 28.08 39.71 13.48
CA VAL A 47 27.37 40.85 14.08
C VAL A 47 25.88 40.80 13.71
N GLY A 48 25.01 41.08 14.70
CA GLY A 48 23.56 41.12 14.53
C GLY A 48 22.84 39.91 15.14
N PRO A 49 21.57 39.65 14.78
CA PRO A 49 20.70 38.73 15.50
C PRO A 49 21.25 37.30 15.66
N VAL A 50 22.06 36.83 14.70
CA VAL A 50 22.73 35.53 14.78
C VAL A 50 23.80 35.54 15.87
N GLY A 51 24.68 36.55 15.90
CA GLY A 51 25.69 36.65 16.95
C GLY A 51 25.12 37.00 18.31
N ASP A 52 24.01 37.73 18.39
CA ASP A 52 23.34 38.03 19.65
C ASP A 52 22.87 36.72 20.32
N VAL A 53 22.23 35.82 19.56
CA VAL A 53 21.81 34.49 20.05
C VAL A 53 23.00 33.63 20.47
N VAL A 54 24.13 33.70 19.75
CA VAL A 54 25.35 32.96 20.09
C VAL A 54 26.04 33.52 21.33
N THR A 55 25.98 34.84 21.52
CA THR A 55 26.58 35.56 22.66
C THR A 55 25.77 35.31 23.93
N ASP A 56 24.44 35.20 23.81
CA ASP A 56 23.52 34.87 24.92
C ASP A 56 23.57 33.39 25.35
N ALA A 57 24.36 32.55 24.67
CA ALA A 57 24.50 31.15 25.03
C ALA A 57 25.17 30.99 26.42
N VAL A 58 24.55 30.17 27.27
CA VAL A 58 24.91 29.96 28.69
C VAL A 58 26.33 29.39 28.90
N ARG A 59 26.97 28.84 27.86
CA ARG A 59 28.31 28.24 27.94
C ARG A 59 29.25 28.91 26.95
N HIS A 60 30.40 29.37 27.45
CA HIS A 60 31.39 30.12 26.67
C HIS A 60 32.61 29.31 26.25
N GLU A 61 32.61 27.99 26.48
CA GLU A 61 33.65 27.10 25.97
C GLU A 61 33.65 27.11 24.42
N PRO A 62 34.82 26.98 23.75
CA PRO A 62 34.90 27.03 22.30
C PRO A 62 33.93 26.08 21.58
N SER A 63 33.81 24.84 22.05
CA SER A 63 32.89 23.84 21.50
C SER A 63 31.42 24.21 21.67
N ALA A 64 31.04 24.80 22.80
CA ALA A 64 29.67 25.24 23.06
C ALA A 64 29.28 26.45 22.21
N ARG A 65 30.18 27.44 22.08
CA ARG A 65 30.00 28.60 21.20
C ARG A 65 29.83 28.16 19.75
N MET A 66 30.65 27.23 19.30
CA MET A 66 30.57 26.67 17.96
C MET A 66 29.23 25.97 17.68
N LEU A 67 28.73 25.17 18.63
CA LEU A 67 27.43 24.51 18.49
C LEU A 67 26.27 25.51 18.44
N ALA A 68 26.31 26.55 19.28
CA ALA A 68 25.31 27.62 19.25
C ALA A 68 25.31 28.35 17.90
N ASP A 69 26.49 28.63 17.36
CA ASP A 69 26.65 29.34 16.08
C ASP A 69 26.17 28.49 14.89
N VAL A 70 26.55 27.21 14.84
CA VAL A 70 26.08 26.26 13.82
C VAL A 70 24.55 26.10 13.89
N ALA A 71 23.98 25.94 15.08
CA ALA A 71 22.54 25.78 15.25
C ALA A 71 21.77 27.02 14.78
N THR A 72 22.25 28.21 15.13
CA THR A 72 21.63 29.49 14.77
C THR A 72 21.74 29.73 13.27
N CYS A 73 22.93 29.53 12.67
CA CYS A 73 23.11 29.64 11.23
C CYS A 73 22.23 28.64 10.46
N ALA A 74 22.13 27.38 10.92
CA ALA A 74 21.27 26.38 10.30
C ALA A 74 19.78 26.74 10.39
N ALA A 75 19.34 27.30 11.52
CA ALA A 75 17.97 27.77 11.70
C ALA A 75 17.65 28.92 10.75
N VAL A 76 18.53 29.94 10.65
CA VAL A 76 18.35 31.07 9.74
C VAL A 76 18.34 30.61 8.27
N ARG A 77 19.26 29.73 7.87
CA ARG A 77 19.29 29.17 6.51
C ARG A 77 18.01 28.43 6.15
N ARG A 78 17.39 27.71 7.10
CA ARG A 78 16.11 27.03 6.89
C ARG A 78 14.94 28.01 6.89
N ALA A 79 14.96 29.02 7.74
CA ALA A 79 13.93 30.06 7.82
C ALA A 79 13.95 31.01 6.61
N ALA A 80 15.07 31.13 5.90
CA ALA A 80 15.19 31.88 4.65
C ALA A 80 14.39 31.26 3.49
N PHE A 81 13.91 30.02 3.62
CA PHE A 81 12.96 29.44 2.68
C PHE A 81 11.54 29.85 3.08
N LEU A 82 11.01 30.84 2.37
CA LEU A 82 9.57 31.08 2.40
C LEU A 82 8.87 29.85 1.78
N PRO A 83 7.76 29.37 2.37
CA PRO A 83 6.94 28.39 1.67
C PRO A 83 6.59 28.95 0.29
N GLY A 84 6.79 28.13 -0.73
CA GLY A 84 6.36 28.48 -2.08
C GLY A 84 4.87 28.79 -2.09
N PRO A 85 4.35 29.42 -3.16
CA PRO A 85 2.91 29.55 -3.34
C PRO A 85 2.25 28.19 -3.12
N PRO A 86 1.08 28.13 -2.45
CA PRO A 86 0.39 26.87 -2.23
C PRO A 86 0.18 26.17 -3.56
N ALA A 87 0.50 24.89 -3.62
CA ALA A 87 0.28 24.09 -4.80
C ALA A 87 -1.21 24.08 -5.17
N ASP A 88 -1.50 23.99 -6.46
CA ASP A 88 -2.88 23.85 -6.93
C ASP A 88 -3.53 22.63 -6.28
N ARG A 89 -4.78 22.80 -5.86
CA ARG A 89 -5.56 21.68 -5.30
C ARG A 89 -5.78 20.65 -6.39
N LEU A 90 -5.50 19.39 -6.07
CA LEU A 90 -5.84 18.28 -6.96
C LEU A 90 -7.36 18.25 -7.16
N ALA A 91 -7.80 18.26 -8.42
CA ALA A 91 -9.21 18.07 -8.75
C ALA A 91 -9.67 16.70 -8.23
N PRO A 92 -10.86 16.57 -7.63
CA PRO A 92 -11.36 15.29 -7.16
C PRO A 92 -11.69 14.34 -8.34
N PRO A 93 -11.75 13.02 -8.11
CA PRO A 93 -12.24 12.08 -9.11
C PRO A 93 -13.71 12.37 -9.48
N ALA A 94 -14.13 11.93 -10.67
CA ALA A 94 -15.52 12.02 -11.07
C ALA A 94 -16.44 11.27 -10.08
N HIS A 95 -17.67 11.78 -9.91
CA HIS A 95 -18.62 11.20 -8.99
C HIS A 95 -19.03 9.78 -9.43
N ASP A 96 -19.02 8.84 -8.49
CA ASP A 96 -19.53 7.49 -8.68
C ASP A 96 -20.73 7.29 -7.73
N PRO A 97 -21.94 7.04 -8.25
CA PRO A 97 -23.15 6.94 -7.46
C PRO A 97 -23.23 5.65 -6.63
N ARG A 98 -22.36 4.67 -6.88
CA ARG A 98 -22.34 3.40 -6.14
C ARG A 98 -22.03 3.63 -4.66
N PRO A 99 -22.70 2.91 -3.75
CA PRO A 99 -22.39 2.98 -2.34
C PRO A 99 -20.99 2.41 -2.06
N ILE A 100 -20.30 2.96 -1.05
CA ILE A 100 -19.00 2.43 -0.62
C ILE A 100 -19.21 1.09 0.08
N CYS A 101 -18.31 0.14 -0.18
CA CYS A 101 -18.27 -1.16 0.49
C CYS A 101 -18.39 -1.03 2.03
N PRO A 102 -19.21 -1.85 2.70
CA PRO A 102 -19.34 -1.82 4.15
C PRO A 102 -17.99 -2.06 4.86
N PRO A 103 -17.75 -1.47 6.04
CA PRO A 103 -16.50 -1.63 6.77
C PRO A 103 -16.18 -3.10 7.12
N GLU A 104 -17.20 -3.92 7.39
CA GLU A 104 -17.03 -5.36 7.67
C GLU A 104 -16.48 -6.13 6.46
N ALA A 105 -16.92 -5.77 5.26
CA ALA A 105 -16.41 -6.37 4.02
C ALA A 105 -14.95 -5.95 3.76
N VAL A 106 -14.56 -4.73 4.16
CA VAL A 106 -13.17 -4.27 4.11
C VAL A 106 -12.28 -5.02 5.09
N THR A 107 -12.74 -5.22 6.33
CA THR A 107 -12.03 -6.06 7.31
C THR A 107 -11.86 -7.49 6.78
N THR A 108 -12.93 -8.06 6.21
CA THR A 108 -12.86 -9.39 5.57
C THR A 108 -11.82 -9.41 4.45
N TRP A 109 -11.76 -8.39 3.59
CA TRP A 109 -10.74 -8.31 2.55
C TRP A 109 -9.30 -8.29 3.10
N ARG A 110 -9.04 -7.58 4.20
CA ARG A 110 -7.71 -7.55 4.84
C ARG A 110 -7.33 -8.95 5.33
N ASP A 111 -8.24 -9.60 6.05
CA ASP A 111 -8.03 -10.98 6.53
C ASP A 111 -7.76 -11.96 5.38
N LEU A 112 -8.50 -11.83 4.27
CA LEU A 112 -8.32 -12.65 3.08
C LEU A 112 -6.98 -12.40 2.40
N THR A 113 -6.52 -11.15 2.35
CA THR A 113 -5.22 -10.82 1.74
C THR A 113 -4.07 -11.47 2.50
N ASP A 114 -4.16 -11.48 3.84
CA ASP A 114 -3.12 -12.04 4.70
C ASP A 114 -3.13 -13.58 4.76
N HIS A 115 -4.31 -14.19 4.78
CA HIS A 115 -4.45 -15.64 5.05
C HIS A 115 -4.88 -16.46 3.82
N TRP A 116 -5.70 -15.88 2.94
CA TRP A 116 -6.41 -16.59 1.88
C TRP A 116 -6.43 -15.82 0.54
N PRO A 117 -5.26 -15.48 -0.03
CA PRO A 117 -5.16 -14.62 -1.21
C PRO A 117 -5.88 -15.17 -2.46
N VAL A 118 -6.13 -16.48 -2.50
CA VAL A 118 -6.91 -17.16 -3.55
C VAL A 118 -8.37 -16.68 -3.64
N LEU A 119 -8.91 -16.12 -2.55
CA LEU A 119 -10.28 -15.60 -2.48
C LEU A 119 -10.39 -14.11 -2.81
N VAL A 120 -9.26 -13.38 -2.95
CA VAL A 120 -9.28 -11.93 -3.21
C VAL A 120 -10.00 -11.61 -4.52
N ASP A 121 -9.77 -12.39 -5.58
CA ASP A 121 -10.47 -12.19 -6.86
C ASP A 121 -11.98 -12.44 -6.74
N GLU A 122 -12.41 -13.42 -5.92
CA GLU A 122 -13.82 -13.67 -5.63
C GLU A 122 -14.45 -12.51 -4.86
N TRP A 123 -13.72 -11.95 -3.89
CA TRP A 123 -14.18 -10.77 -3.15
C TRP A 123 -14.37 -9.56 -4.07
N VAL A 124 -13.38 -9.25 -4.93
CA VAL A 124 -13.48 -8.12 -5.88
C VAL A 124 -14.62 -8.32 -6.89
N LEU A 125 -14.80 -9.54 -7.41
CA LEU A 125 -15.94 -9.84 -8.29
C LEU A 125 -17.28 -9.71 -7.56
N THR A 126 -17.35 -10.10 -6.29
CA THR A 126 -18.56 -9.97 -5.48
C THR A 126 -18.91 -8.49 -5.26
N VAL A 127 -17.93 -7.65 -4.90
CA VAL A 127 -18.07 -6.19 -4.82
C VAL A 127 -18.63 -5.63 -6.13
N LEU A 128 -18.02 -6.01 -7.26
CA LEU A 128 -18.40 -5.54 -8.58
C LEU A 128 -19.83 -5.96 -8.95
N HIS A 129 -20.17 -7.24 -8.76
CA HIS A 129 -21.48 -7.80 -9.11
C HIS A 129 -22.61 -7.21 -8.26
N ARG A 130 -22.33 -6.92 -6.98
CA ARG A 130 -23.27 -6.31 -6.05
C ARG A 130 -23.36 -4.79 -6.18
N GLY A 131 -22.57 -4.17 -7.07
CA GLY A 131 -22.63 -2.75 -7.34
C GLY A 131 -22.01 -1.88 -6.24
N TRP A 132 -21.14 -2.44 -5.41
CA TRP A 132 -20.38 -1.68 -4.41
C TRP A 132 -19.17 -0.98 -5.04
N ARG A 133 -18.75 0.14 -4.44
CA ARG A 133 -17.52 0.85 -4.75
C ARG A 133 -16.44 0.50 -3.73
N LEU A 134 -15.21 0.28 -4.23
CA LEU A 134 -14.05 0.10 -3.37
C LEU A 134 -13.69 1.38 -2.60
N PRO A 135 -13.36 1.30 -1.31
CA PRO A 135 -12.68 2.38 -0.60
C PRO A 135 -11.33 2.73 -1.24
N ALA A 136 -10.86 3.96 -1.00
CA ALA A 136 -9.63 4.46 -1.62
C ALA A 136 -8.38 3.69 -1.16
N ASP A 137 -8.27 3.36 0.12
CA ASP A 137 -7.16 2.56 0.68
C ASP A 137 -7.11 1.16 0.06
N VAL A 138 -8.26 0.50 -0.04
CA VAL A 138 -8.39 -0.82 -0.68
C VAL A 138 -8.04 -0.74 -2.17
N THR A 139 -8.47 0.32 -2.85
CA THR A 139 -8.18 0.54 -4.28
C THR A 139 -6.68 0.64 -4.53
N VAL A 140 -5.97 1.47 -3.75
CA VAL A 140 -4.51 1.65 -3.89
C VAL A 140 -3.79 0.34 -3.59
N ALA A 141 -4.18 -0.37 -2.53
CA ALA A 141 -3.59 -1.66 -2.16
C ALA A 141 -3.78 -2.72 -3.27
N LEU A 142 -5.00 -2.87 -3.78
CA LEU A 142 -5.29 -3.82 -4.86
C LEU A 142 -4.61 -3.46 -6.19
N LEU A 143 -4.50 -2.17 -6.52
CA LEU A 143 -3.76 -1.72 -7.70
C LEU A 143 -2.26 -2.02 -7.58
N ALA A 144 -1.68 -1.83 -6.40
CA ALA A 144 -0.29 -2.17 -6.12
C ALA A 144 -0.07 -3.69 -6.20
N ASP A 145 -0.95 -4.49 -5.59
CA ASP A 145 -0.85 -5.96 -5.58
C ASP A 145 -1.13 -6.60 -6.95
N SER A 146 -1.98 -5.99 -7.79
CA SER A 146 -2.28 -6.51 -9.13
C SER A 146 -1.05 -6.69 -10.03
N GLY A 147 0.08 -6.05 -9.67
CA GLY A 147 1.36 -6.24 -10.31
C GLY A 147 1.28 -6.08 -11.83
N ARG A 148 1.72 -7.12 -12.54
CA ARG A 148 1.65 -7.21 -14.01
C ARG A 148 0.48 -8.07 -14.50
N ASP A 149 -0.48 -8.46 -13.68
CA ASP A 149 -1.66 -9.22 -14.15
C ASP A 149 -2.68 -8.24 -14.76
N PRO A 150 -2.87 -8.24 -16.11
CA PRO A 150 -3.81 -7.32 -16.74
C PRO A 150 -5.27 -7.60 -16.38
N VAL A 151 -5.65 -8.85 -16.12
CA VAL A 151 -7.03 -9.24 -15.81
C VAL A 151 -7.38 -8.78 -14.39
N ARG A 152 -6.54 -9.13 -13.41
CA ARG A 152 -6.74 -8.68 -12.02
C ARG A 152 -6.75 -7.15 -11.95
N ARG A 153 -5.84 -6.49 -12.66
CA ARG A 153 -5.80 -5.03 -12.73
C ARG A 153 -7.06 -4.43 -13.33
N ALA A 154 -7.52 -4.93 -14.49
CA ALA A 154 -8.75 -4.46 -15.12
C ALA A 154 -9.97 -4.65 -14.21
N ARG A 155 -10.02 -5.77 -13.48
CA ARG A 155 -11.06 -6.05 -12.48
C ARG A 155 -11.06 -5.02 -11.35
N VAL A 156 -9.89 -4.68 -10.80
CA VAL A 156 -9.75 -3.66 -9.75
C VAL A 156 -10.16 -2.28 -10.26
N VAL A 157 -9.71 -1.89 -11.45
CA VAL A 157 -10.09 -0.61 -12.08
C VAL A 157 -11.61 -0.52 -12.23
N ARG A 158 -12.25 -1.60 -12.70
CA ARG A 158 -13.71 -1.65 -12.85
C ARG A 158 -14.46 -1.61 -11.51
N ALA A 159 -13.96 -2.31 -10.50
CA ALA A 159 -14.55 -2.30 -9.16
C ALA A 159 -14.43 -0.93 -8.49
N ALA A 160 -13.28 -0.26 -8.62
CA ALA A 160 -13.05 1.06 -8.06
C ALA A 160 -13.75 2.20 -8.84
N GLY A 161 -13.91 2.05 -10.17
CA GLY A 161 -14.56 3.06 -11.00
C GLY A 161 -13.68 4.30 -11.22
N PRO A 162 -14.26 5.52 -11.29
CA PRO A 162 -13.52 6.74 -11.62
C PRO A 162 -12.32 7.06 -10.71
N VAL A 163 -12.35 6.60 -9.45
CA VAL A 163 -11.23 6.80 -8.53
C VAL A 163 -9.97 6.05 -8.98
N ALA A 164 -10.10 4.89 -9.64
CA ALA A 164 -8.95 4.16 -10.15
C ALA A 164 -8.25 4.94 -11.25
N GLU A 165 -9.01 5.46 -12.22
CA GLU A 165 -8.45 6.28 -13.31
C GLU A 165 -7.74 7.51 -12.75
N TRP A 166 -8.41 8.22 -11.83
CA TRP A 166 -7.83 9.37 -11.14
C TRP A 166 -6.52 9.01 -10.41
N VAL A 167 -6.49 7.92 -9.65
CA VAL A 167 -5.27 7.45 -8.96
C VAL A 167 -4.16 7.13 -9.96
N LEU A 168 -4.48 6.45 -11.07
CA LEU A 168 -3.48 6.06 -12.07
C LEU A 168 -2.91 7.24 -12.87
N ASP A 169 -3.67 8.32 -13.01
CA ASP A 169 -3.20 9.57 -13.60
C ASP A 169 -2.24 10.33 -12.68
N HIS A 170 -2.47 10.30 -11.38
CA HIS A 170 -1.62 10.99 -10.40
C HIS A 170 -0.45 10.14 -9.89
N LEU A 171 -0.55 8.81 -9.96
CA LEU A 171 0.50 7.87 -9.52
C LEU A 171 0.90 6.90 -10.64
N PRO A 172 1.74 7.33 -11.60
CA PRO A 172 2.17 6.50 -12.72
C PRO A 172 2.91 5.21 -12.30
N SER A 173 3.53 5.19 -11.13
CA SER A 173 4.17 3.98 -10.57
C SER A 173 3.18 2.83 -10.37
N LEU A 174 1.91 3.15 -10.14
CA LEU A 174 0.84 2.16 -10.06
C LEU A 174 0.40 1.67 -11.44
N ARG A 175 0.75 2.32 -12.56
CA ARG A 175 0.38 1.90 -13.93
C ARG A 175 1.12 0.65 -14.41
N THR A 176 2.38 0.50 -14.04
CA THR A 176 3.30 -0.47 -14.65
C THR A 176 3.59 -1.70 -13.81
N GLY A 177 2.94 -1.86 -12.63
CA GLY A 177 3.27 -2.91 -11.68
C GLY A 177 4.73 -2.74 -11.24
N GLY A 178 4.95 -1.76 -10.38
CA GLY A 178 6.27 -1.21 -10.09
C GLY A 178 7.32 -2.25 -9.71
N VAL A 179 8.45 -2.21 -10.40
CA VAL A 179 9.75 -2.30 -9.73
C VAL A 179 10.35 -0.91 -9.87
N ALA A 180 10.28 -0.12 -8.79
CA ALA A 180 11.14 1.03 -8.60
C ALA A 180 12.53 0.50 -8.21
N GLY A 181 13.29 0.05 -9.20
CA GLY A 181 14.63 -0.51 -9.04
C GLY A 181 15.26 -0.66 -10.42
N GLY A 182 16.38 0.02 -10.61
CA GLY A 182 16.97 0.31 -11.91
C GLY A 182 17.16 -0.89 -12.83
N GLY A 183 16.78 -0.70 -14.09
CA GLY A 183 16.92 -1.71 -15.13
C GLY A 183 16.50 -1.13 -16.45
N SER A 184 17.34 -0.25 -17.00
CA SER A 184 17.33 0.07 -18.43
C SER A 184 17.66 -1.21 -19.18
N GLY A 185 16.64 -2.00 -19.47
CA GLY A 185 16.72 -3.24 -20.23
C GLY A 185 15.52 -3.26 -21.14
N GLY A 186 15.77 -3.09 -22.45
CA GLY A 186 14.77 -3.14 -23.51
C GLY A 186 14.06 -4.50 -23.54
N GLY A 187 13.07 -4.66 -22.68
CA GLY A 187 12.17 -5.80 -22.66
C GLY A 187 10.98 -5.47 -23.54
N ARG A 188 10.96 -6.06 -24.73
CA ARG A 188 9.83 -6.22 -25.65
C ARG A 188 8.50 -6.01 -24.91
N ARG A 189 7.84 -4.86 -25.14
CA ARG A 189 6.41 -4.70 -24.84
C ARG A 189 5.73 -5.77 -25.66
N VAL A 190 5.47 -6.92 -25.04
CA VAL A 190 4.49 -7.86 -25.56
C VAL A 190 3.20 -7.04 -25.56
N ASP A 191 2.66 -6.77 -26.75
CA ASP A 191 1.33 -6.21 -26.93
C ASP A 191 0.37 -7.08 -26.13
N ARG A 192 0.11 -6.64 -24.90
CA ARG A 192 -0.73 -7.38 -23.99
C ARG A 192 -2.13 -7.01 -24.40
N ALA A 193 -2.76 -7.89 -25.16
CA ALA A 193 -4.14 -7.76 -25.56
C ALA A 193 -4.97 -7.31 -24.35
N THR A 194 -5.79 -6.28 -24.55
CA THR A 194 -6.74 -5.84 -23.54
C THR A 194 -7.59 -7.04 -23.14
N PRO A 195 -7.65 -7.39 -21.83
CA PRO A 195 -8.42 -8.55 -21.39
C PRO A 195 -9.89 -8.35 -21.79
N SER A 196 -10.52 -9.42 -22.23
CA SER A 196 -11.93 -9.40 -22.61
C SER A 196 -12.82 -9.16 -21.38
N ASP A 197 -14.01 -8.60 -21.61
CA ASP A 197 -15.00 -8.42 -20.53
C ASP A 197 -15.34 -9.75 -19.83
N ALA A 198 -15.40 -10.84 -20.58
CA ALA A 198 -15.65 -12.17 -20.04
C ALA A 198 -14.53 -12.62 -19.08
N GLU A 199 -13.26 -12.41 -19.43
CA GLU A 199 -12.13 -12.74 -18.56
C GLU A 199 -12.15 -11.91 -17.28
N VAL A 200 -12.39 -10.59 -17.39
CA VAL A 200 -12.41 -9.67 -16.24
C VAL A 200 -13.52 -10.04 -15.25
N LEU A 201 -14.69 -10.47 -15.75
CA LEU A 201 -15.86 -10.82 -14.95
C LEU A 201 -15.89 -12.28 -14.49
N SER A 202 -14.93 -13.09 -14.90
CA SER A 202 -14.80 -14.50 -14.50
C SER A 202 -13.71 -14.68 -13.44
N LEU A 203 -13.84 -15.72 -12.62
CA LEU A 203 -12.78 -16.13 -11.72
C LEU A 203 -11.65 -16.80 -12.49
N PRO A 204 -10.39 -16.58 -12.10
CA PRO A 204 -9.28 -17.32 -12.69
C PRO A 204 -9.47 -18.81 -12.41
N PRO A 205 -9.23 -19.67 -13.42
CA PRO A 205 -9.31 -21.11 -13.23
C PRO A 205 -8.28 -21.55 -12.20
N LEU A 206 -8.68 -22.45 -11.31
CA LEU A 206 -7.77 -23.10 -10.37
C LEU A 206 -7.60 -24.55 -10.79
N VAL A 207 -6.38 -25.06 -10.62
CA VAL A 207 -6.08 -26.46 -10.95
C VAL A 207 -6.75 -27.35 -9.90
N VAL A 208 -7.78 -28.09 -10.34
CA VAL A 208 -8.45 -29.14 -9.57
C VAL A 208 -8.25 -30.45 -10.33
N PRO A 209 -7.76 -31.52 -9.68
CA PRO A 209 -7.62 -32.83 -10.30
C PRO A 209 -8.96 -33.36 -10.85
N PRO A 210 -8.95 -34.09 -11.98
CA PRO A 210 -10.17 -34.52 -12.68
C PRO A 210 -11.07 -35.44 -11.83
N ASP A 211 -10.50 -36.15 -10.86
CA ASP A 211 -11.23 -36.98 -9.90
C ASP A 211 -12.06 -36.15 -8.89
N LEU A 212 -11.67 -34.90 -8.63
CA LEU A 212 -12.37 -33.98 -7.74
C LEU A 212 -13.24 -32.95 -8.48
N GLU A 213 -13.04 -32.75 -9.78
CA GLU A 213 -13.86 -31.83 -10.60
C GLU A 213 -15.38 -32.01 -10.44
N PRO A 214 -15.94 -33.25 -10.40
CA PRO A 214 -17.39 -33.43 -10.23
C PRO A 214 -17.93 -32.83 -8.92
N LEU A 215 -17.08 -32.65 -7.90
CA LEU A 215 -17.46 -32.04 -6.63
C LEU A 215 -17.68 -30.52 -6.74
N LEU A 216 -17.11 -29.85 -7.75
CA LEU A 216 -17.30 -28.40 -7.92
C LEU A 216 -18.77 -28.04 -8.20
N ALA A 217 -19.50 -28.91 -8.91
CA ALA A 217 -20.91 -28.73 -9.23
C ALA A 217 -21.87 -29.45 -8.25
N ALA A 218 -21.35 -30.31 -7.38
CA ALA A 218 -22.14 -31.11 -6.46
C ALA A 218 -22.91 -30.24 -5.45
N ASP A 219 -24.10 -30.71 -5.06
CA ASP A 219 -24.81 -30.15 -3.91
C ASP A 219 -24.05 -30.41 -2.59
N ALA A 220 -24.46 -29.72 -1.52
CA ALA A 220 -23.80 -29.79 -0.22
C ALA A 220 -23.77 -31.21 0.38
N LEU A 221 -24.82 -32.00 0.18
CA LEU A 221 -24.90 -33.35 0.72
C LEU A 221 -23.95 -34.29 -0.01
N THR A 222 -23.97 -34.25 -1.34
CA THR A 222 -23.11 -35.06 -2.22
C THR A 222 -21.64 -34.71 -2.01
N PHE A 223 -21.33 -33.41 -1.89
CA PHE A 223 -19.98 -32.93 -1.61
C PHE A 223 -19.47 -33.51 -0.28
N SER A 224 -20.21 -33.29 0.80
CA SER A 224 -19.81 -33.73 2.14
C SER A 224 -19.73 -35.24 2.28
N ARG A 225 -20.69 -36.00 1.71
CA ARG A 225 -20.68 -37.47 1.72
C ARG A 225 -19.48 -38.09 1.01
N ARG A 226 -18.96 -37.42 -0.03
CA ARG A 226 -17.81 -37.92 -0.80
C ARG A 226 -16.48 -37.50 -0.18
N LEU A 227 -16.39 -36.29 0.36
CA LEU A 227 -15.13 -35.71 0.81
C LEU A 227 -14.81 -36.02 2.28
N LEU A 228 -15.78 -35.87 3.20
CA LEU A 228 -15.54 -35.98 4.65
C LEU A 228 -15.01 -37.35 5.11
N PRO A 229 -15.47 -38.49 4.57
CA PRO A 229 -14.91 -39.79 4.96
C PRO A 229 -13.39 -39.86 4.77
N GLY A 230 -12.84 -39.21 3.74
CA GLY A 230 -11.39 -39.17 3.52
C GLY A 230 -10.61 -38.46 4.63
N PHE A 231 -11.20 -37.48 5.31
CA PHE A 231 -10.59 -36.83 6.48
C PHE A 231 -10.67 -37.72 7.73
N HIS A 232 -11.79 -38.40 7.95
CA HIS A 232 -11.95 -39.32 9.07
C HIS A 232 -11.04 -40.55 8.93
N GLU A 233 -10.83 -41.03 7.71
CA GLU A 233 -9.93 -42.15 7.39
C GLU A 233 -8.45 -41.73 7.32
N GLY A 234 -8.13 -40.44 7.49
CA GLY A 234 -6.75 -39.96 7.45
C GLY A 234 -6.11 -39.96 6.06
N ARG A 235 -6.90 -40.03 4.97
CA ARG A 235 -6.40 -40.10 3.59
C ARG A 235 -5.81 -38.77 3.10
N PHE A 236 -6.23 -37.65 3.68
CA PHE A 236 -5.76 -36.32 3.28
C PHE A 236 -4.63 -35.82 4.19
N GLY A 237 -3.40 -35.84 3.67
CA GLY A 237 -2.24 -35.21 4.28
C GLY A 237 -1.88 -33.84 3.70
N ALA A 238 -0.81 -33.23 4.19
CA ALA A 238 -0.33 -31.90 3.79
C ALA A 238 -0.10 -31.74 2.28
N SER A 239 0.27 -32.82 1.57
CA SER A 239 0.43 -32.83 0.10
C SER A 239 -0.85 -32.51 -0.66
N HIS A 240 -2.02 -32.76 -0.06
CA HIS A 240 -3.32 -32.48 -0.68
C HIS A 240 -3.78 -31.03 -0.46
N ARG A 241 -3.11 -30.27 0.41
CA ARG A 241 -3.52 -28.91 0.79
C ARG A 241 -3.76 -27.99 -0.42
N PRO A 242 -2.86 -27.87 -1.42
CA PRO A 242 -3.07 -26.94 -2.52
C PRO A 242 -4.33 -27.25 -3.33
N VAL A 243 -4.55 -28.54 -3.63
CA VAL A 243 -5.71 -29.02 -4.37
C VAL A 243 -7.01 -28.80 -3.61
N LEU A 244 -7.03 -29.11 -2.31
CA LEU A 244 -8.23 -28.96 -1.50
C LEU A 244 -8.56 -27.48 -1.26
N VAL A 245 -7.55 -26.61 -1.12
CA VAL A 245 -7.76 -25.15 -1.10
C VAL A 245 -8.43 -24.69 -2.39
N HIS A 246 -7.96 -25.14 -3.56
CA HIS A 246 -8.59 -24.80 -4.84
C HIS A 246 -10.03 -25.32 -4.94
N LEU A 247 -10.28 -26.56 -4.50
CA LEU A 247 -11.61 -27.16 -4.48
C LEU A 247 -12.57 -26.33 -3.63
N PHE A 248 -12.20 -25.98 -2.39
CA PHE A 248 -13.04 -25.19 -1.49
C PHE A 248 -13.19 -23.72 -1.92
N ALA A 249 -12.20 -23.17 -2.61
CA ALA A 249 -12.26 -21.84 -3.22
C ALA A 249 -13.17 -21.77 -4.46
N ARG A 250 -13.61 -22.91 -5.00
CA ARG A 250 -14.40 -22.97 -6.25
C ARG A 250 -15.68 -23.80 -6.17
N CYS A 251 -15.90 -24.53 -5.08
CA CYS A 251 -17.16 -25.22 -4.86
C CYS A 251 -18.32 -24.21 -4.74
N ARG A 252 -19.55 -24.71 -4.85
CA ARG A 252 -20.74 -23.86 -4.70
C ARG A 252 -20.83 -23.28 -3.29
N VAL A 253 -21.34 -22.04 -3.18
CA VAL A 253 -21.43 -21.32 -1.91
C VAL A 253 -22.34 -22.06 -0.92
N GLU A 254 -23.39 -22.71 -1.41
CA GLU A 254 -24.30 -23.53 -0.59
C GLU A 254 -23.62 -24.70 0.14
N VAL A 255 -22.43 -25.14 -0.31
CA VAL A 255 -21.67 -26.22 0.32
C VAL A 255 -20.95 -25.74 1.59
N LEU A 256 -20.60 -24.46 1.66
CA LEU A 256 -19.68 -23.95 2.67
C LEU A 256 -20.13 -24.19 4.11
N PRO A 257 -21.40 -23.95 4.51
CA PRO A 257 -21.81 -24.17 5.90
C PRO A 257 -21.66 -25.64 6.33
N VAL A 258 -22.12 -26.57 5.49
CA VAL A 258 -22.07 -28.02 5.77
C VAL A 258 -20.62 -28.51 5.79
N ALA A 259 -19.79 -28.04 4.87
CA ALA A 259 -18.38 -28.40 4.84
C ALA A 259 -17.61 -27.88 6.07
N ALA A 260 -17.86 -26.64 6.51
CA ALA A 260 -17.22 -26.08 7.70
C ALA A 260 -17.55 -26.89 8.96
N GLU A 261 -18.82 -27.29 9.11
CA GLU A 261 -19.27 -28.14 10.21
C GLU A 261 -18.61 -29.52 10.16
N GLY A 262 -18.64 -30.18 9.00
CA GLY A 262 -18.04 -31.49 8.81
C GLY A 262 -16.52 -31.52 9.06
N LEU A 263 -15.80 -30.50 8.58
CA LEU A 263 -14.36 -30.36 8.81
C LEU A 263 -14.03 -30.09 10.28
N ALA A 264 -14.88 -29.33 11.00
CA ALA A 264 -14.72 -29.08 12.42
C ALA A 264 -15.02 -30.32 13.29
N ALA A 265 -15.77 -31.29 12.77
CA ALA A 265 -16.08 -32.55 13.43
C ALA A 265 -15.04 -33.66 13.21
N VAL A 266 -13.97 -33.40 12.43
CA VAL A 266 -12.87 -34.36 12.25
C VAL A 266 -12.18 -34.61 13.59
N ASP A 267 -11.96 -35.88 13.91
CA ASP A 267 -11.31 -36.30 15.16
C ASP A 267 -9.95 -35.59 15.32
N PRO A 268 -9.70 -34.88 16.43
CA PRO A 268 -8.43 -34.21 16.69
C PRO A 268 -7.21 -35.15 16.63
N SER A 269 -7.39 -36.44 16.89
CA SER A 269 -6.35 -37.47 16.80
C SER A 269 -6.08 -37.98 15.38
N SER A 270 -6.94 -37.65 14.40
CA SER A 270 -6.73 -38.00 12.99
C SER A 270 -5.49 -37.29 12.43
N PRO A 271 -4.66 -37.97 11.61
CA PRO A 271 -3.55 -37.32 10.92
C PRO A 271 -4.00 -36.18 9.98
N SER A 272 -5.28 -36.14 9.59
CA SER A 272 -5.85 -35.08 8.76
C SER A 272 -6.39 -33.88 9.56
N SER A 273 -6.40 -33.92 10.89
CA SER A 273 -6.98 -32.89 11.77
C SER A 273 -6.45 -31.48 11.48
N GLY A 274 -5.12 -31.33 11.38
CA GLY A 274 -4.51 -30.02 11.10
C GLY A 274 -4.93 -29.43 9.74
N LEU A 275 -5.03 -30.27 8.71
CA LEU A 275 -5.51 -29.86 7.40
C LEU A 275 -7.01 -29.53 7.42
N ALA A 276 -7.82 -30.32 8.12
CA ALA A 276 -9.24 -30.08 8.28
C ALA A 276 -9.51 -28.72 8.95
N HIS A 277 -8.76 -28.38 9.99
CA HIS A 277 -8.87 -27.09 10.67
C HIS A 277 -8.54 -25.91 9.74
N VAL A 278 -7.44 -26.02 8.98
CA VAL A 278 -7.01 -25.02 8.00
C VAL A 278 -8.07 -24.82 6.90
N LEU A 279 -8.68 -25.90 6.41
CA LEU A 279 -9.73 -25.81 5.40
C LEU A 279 -11.06 -25.30 5.99
N ALA A 280 -11.37 -25.64 7.23
CA ALA A 280 -12.54 -25.09 7.92
C ALA A 280 -12.43 -23.57 8.08
N ASP A 281 -11.23 -23.04 8.37
CA ASP A 281 -11.00 -21.60 8.40
C ASP A 281 -11.18 -20.94 7.02
N LEU A 282 -10.61 -21.53 5.95
CA LEU A 282 -10.84 -21.07 4.58
C LEU A 282 -12.33 -20.99 4.24
N VAL A 283 -13.08 -22.07 4.55
CA VAL A 283 -14.52 -22.15 4.27
C VAL A 283 -15.29 -21.08 5.06
N ARG A 284 -14.94 -20.85 6.33
CA ARG A 284 -15.53 -19.77 7.14
C ARG A 284 -15.19 -18.39 6.57
N ALA A 285 -13.95 -18.16 6.13
CA ALA A 285 -13.53 -16.91 5.51
C ALA A 285 -14.31 -16.63 4.22
N ARG A 286 -14.51 -17.66 3.39
CA ARG A 286 -15.33 -17.57 2.17
C ARG A 286 -16.81 -17.35 2.46
N THR A 287 -17.35 -17.96 3.53
CA THR A 287 -18.72 -17.66 3.99
C THR A 287 -18.84 -16.19 4.41
N ARG A 288 -17.90 -15.67 5.22
CA ARG A 288 -17.89 -14.26 5.65
C ARG A 288 -17.84 -13.29 4.47
N LEU A 289 -17.05 -13.60 3.44
CA LEU A 289 -17.00 -12.83 2.19
C LEU A 289 -18.40 -12.66 1.58
N HIS A 290 -19.16 -13.76 1.45
CA HIS A 290 -20.49 -13.72 0.83
C HIS A 290 -21.56 -13.10 1.72
N THR A 291 -21.43 -13.20 3.04
CA THR A 291 -22.43 -12.62 3.98
C THR A 291 -22.22 -11.12 4.21
N THR A 292 -20.97 -10.64 4.24
CA THR A 292 -20.67 -9.21 4.47
C THR A 292 -20.95 -8.32 3.25
N LEU A 293 -21.06 -8.93 2.07
CA LEU A 293 -21.40 -8.28 0.81
C LEU A 293 -22.82 -8.66 0.29
N ALA A 294 -23.63 -9.30 1.14
CA ALA A 294 -25.00 -9.68 0.84
C ALA A 294 -25.94 -8.47 0.74
#